data_AF-N1UGF0-F1
#
_entry.id   AF-N1UGF0-F1
#
_cell.length_a   1.000
_cell.length_b   1.000
_cell.length_c   1.000
_cell.angle_alpha   90.00
_cell.angle_beta   90.00
_cell.angle_gamma   90.00
#
_symmetry.space_group_name_H-M   'P 1'
#
loop_
_entity.id
_entity.type
_entity.pdbx_description
1 polymer ?
#
loop_
_entity_poly.entity_id
_entity_poly.type
_entity_poly.pdbx_seq_one_letter_code
_entity_poly.pdbx_strand_id
1 'polypeptide(L)'
;MIESKEIISEFKTLIEGSGFDLYGICEANIPEEDRENILLWVKKHKHGNMEWYPKNMDLRLDFKNLGFDPQSVIVLGAIYNDPEYEKIRSGMTFQFSKYAVGEDYHRVLRKHAKPLIKALQKNIRIIIFVKV
;
A
#
# COMPACT_ATOMS: atom_id res chain seq x y z
N MET A 1 16.31 20.10 -6.67
CA MET A 1 15.83 18.93 -5.90
C MET A 1 14.32 19.03 -5.95
N ILE A 2 13.63 18.02 -6.48
CA ILE A 2 12.16 18.07 -6.61
C ILE A 2 11.58 17.97 -5.20
N GLU A 3 10.71 18.90 -4.80
CA GLU A 3 10.03 18.79 -3.51
C GLU A 3 9.04 17.62 -3.55
N SER A 4 8.85 16.92 -2.42
CA SER A 4 7.95 15.75 -2.35
C SER A 4 6.56 16.02 -2.98
N LYS A 5 6.01 17.23 -2.81
CA LYS A 5 4.70 17.60 -3.36
C LYS A 5 4.68 17.71 -4.88
N GLU A 6 5.81 18.05 -5.50
CA GLU A 6 5.93 18.17 -6.95
C GLU A 6 5.95 16.78 -7.62
N ILE A 7 6.42 15.74 -6.92
CA ILE A 7 6.45 14.36 -7.42
C ILE A 7 5.03 13.87 -7.78
N ILE A 8 4.04 14.09 -6.91
CA ILE A 8 2.68 13.66 -7.21
C ILE A 8 2.12 14.38 -8.45
N SER A 9 2.38 15.69 -8.57
CA SER A 9 1.93 16.46 -9.73
C SER A 9 2.58 15.99 -11.03
N GLU A 10 3.88 15.71 -11.02
CA GLU A 10 4.64 15.27 -12.18
C GLU A 10 4.20 13.88 -12.66
N PHE A 11 3.95 12.96 -11.72
CA PHE A 11 3.62 11.57 -12.03
C PHE A 11 2.12 11.27 -12.06
N LYS A 12 1.25 12.27 -11.82
CA LYS A 12 -0.21 12.13 -11.76
C LYS A 12 -0.79 11.29 -12.90
N THR A 13 -0.52 11.69 -14.14
CA THR A 13 -1.04 10.99 -15.33
C THR A 13 -0.57 9.54 -15.40
N LEU A 14 0.66 9.26 -14.94
CA LEU A 14 1.20 7.91 -14.90
C LEU A 14 0.57 7.08 -13.77
N ILE A 15 0.33 7.68 -12.61
CA ILE A 15 -0.33 7.02 -11.47
C ILE A 15 -1.75 6.60 -11.87
N GLU A 16 -2.54 7.55 -12.37
CA GLU A 16 -3.91 7.32 -12.81
C GLU A 16 -3.96 6.32 -13.97
N GLY A 17 -3.10 6.50 -14.99
CA GLY A 17 -2.99 5.57 -16.12
C GLY A 17 -2.46 4.18 -15.76
N SER A 18 -1.84 4.02 -14.60
CA SER A 18 -1.38 2.72 -14.09
C SER A 18 -2.48 1.97 -13.32
N GLY A 19 -3.65 2.57 -13.10
CA GLY A 19 -4.79 1.95 -12.43
C GLY A 19 -4.82 2.18 -10.92
N PHE A 20 -4.40 3.37 -10.46
CA PHE A 20 -4.62 3.83 -9.09
C PHE A 20 -5.54 5.06 -9.10
N ASP A 21 -6.58 5.01 -8.27
CA ASP A 21 -7.61 6.06 -8.17
C ASP A 21 -7.29 7.08 -7.07
N LEU A 22 -6.55 6.64 -6.05
CA LEU A 22 -6.17 7.44 -4.90
C LEU A 22 -4.65 7.44 -4.78
N TYR A 23 -4.08 8.59 -4.46
CA TYR A 23 -2.65 8.70 -4.24
C TYR A 23 -2.30 9.88 -3.34
N GLY A 24 -1.20 9.75 -2.62
CA GLY A 24 -0.68 10.80 -1.74
C GLY A 24 0.80 10.60 -1.45
N ILE A 25 1.43 11.64 -0.91
CA ILE A 25 2.80 11.60 -0.43
C ILE A 25 2.90 12.26 0.95
N CYS A 26 3.66 11.63 1.83
CA CYS A 26 3.99 12.17 3.15
C CYS A 26 5.47 11.93 3.47
N GLU A 27 5.95 12.56 4.54
CA GLU A 27 7.25 12.23 5.10
C GLU A 27 7.27 10.79 5.61
N ALA A 28 8.41 10.11 5.49
CA ALA A 28 8.60 8.76 5.99
C ALA A 28 8.82 8.78 7.52
N ASN A 29 7.79 9.19 8.24
CA ASN A 29 7.75 9.22 9.69
C ASN A 29 6.46 8.57 10.18
N ILE A 30 6.57 7.73 11.21
CA ILE A 30 5.42 7.13 11.87
C ILE A 30 5.11 7.98 13.12
N PRO A 31 3.88 8.48 13.31
CA PRO A 31 3.52 9.19 14.53
C PRO A 31 3.69 8.33 15.79
N GLU A 32 4.10 8.93 16.92
CA GLU A 32 4.26 8.19 18.18
C GLU A 32 2.93 7.58 18.65
N GLU A 33 1.83 8.32 18.52
CA GLU A 33 0.50 7.84 18.86
C GLU A 33 0.14 6.55 18.09
N ASP A 34 0.46 6.48 16.80
CA ASP A 34 0.21 5.28 15.99
C ASP A 34 1.06 4.09 16.45
N ARG A 35 2.32 4.33 16.86
CA ARG A 35 3.19 3.31 17.45
C ARG A 35 2.61 2.76 18.76
N GLU A 36 2.19 3.63 19.66
CA GLU A 36 1.60 3.23 20.94
C GLU A 36 0.30 2.46 20.73
N ASN A 37 -0.56 2.94 19.84
CA ASN A 37 -1.85 2.32 19.53
C ASN A 37 -1.70 0.90 19.00
N ILE A 38 -0.77 0.67 18.05
CA ILE A 38 -0.58 -0.66 17.47
C ILE A 38 0.06 -1.64 18.47
N LEU A 39 0.99 -1.16 19.30
CA LEU A 39 1.55 -1.95 20.40
C LEU A 39 0.49 -2.34 21.43
N LEU A 40 -0.39 -1.39 21.81
CA LEU A 40 -1.49 -1.66 22.72
C LEU A 40 -2.50 -2.65 22.14
N TRP A 41 -2.81 -2.54 20.84
CA TRP A 41 -3.69 -3.46 20.14
C TRP A 41 -3.13 -4.88 20.11
N VAL A 42 -1.84 -5.04 19.83
CA VAL A 42 -1.14 -6.34 19.88
C VAL A 42 -1.11 -6.89 21.30
N LYS A 43 -0.75 -6.07 22.30
CA LYS A 43 -0.73 -6.46 23.73
C LYS A 43 -2.10 -6.94 24.22
N LYS A 44 -3.19 -6.39 23.67
CA LYS A 44 -4.57 -6.79 23.97
C LYS A 44 -5.04 -8.02 23.17
N HIS A 45 -4.13 -8.72 22.47
CA HIS A 45 -4.43 -9.89 21.63
C HIS A 45 -5.54 -9.65 20.60
N LYS A 46 -5.66 -8.41 20.09
CA LYS A 46 -6.72 -8.06 19.13
C LYS A 46 -6.45 -8.53 17.69
N HIS A 47 -5.34 -9.25 17.46
CA HIS A 47 -4.96 -9.82 16.16
C HIS A 47 -5.67 -11.13 15.82
N GLY A 48 -6.53 -11.65 16.69
CA GLY A 48 -7.18 -12.95 16.49
C GLY A 48 -6.12 -14.03 16.23
N ASN A 49 -6.33 -14.85 15.20
CA ASN A 49 -5.42 -15.95 14.85
C ASN A 49 -4.19 -15.52 14.01
N MET A 50 -3.95 -14.22 13.81
CA MET A 50 -2.82 -13.71 13.01
C MET A 50 -1.51 -13.75 13.79
N GLU A 51 -1.04 -14.94 14.17
CA GLU A 51 0.19 -15.15 14.94
C GLU A 51 1.47 -14.62 14.26
N TRP A 52 1.41 -14.37 12.95
CA TRP A 52 2.51 -13.73 12.21
C TRP A 52 2.62 -12.23 12.48
N TYR A 53 1.54 -11.57 12.92
CA TYR A 53 1.49 -10.13 13.10
C TYR A 53 2.47 -9.60 14.15
N PRO A 54 2.53 -10.17 15.39
CA PRO A 54 3.43 -9.67 16.44
C PRO A 54 4.91 -9.98 16.19
N LYS A 55 5.27 -10.86 15.25
CA LYS A 55 6.66 -11.38 15.11
C LYS A 55 7.69 -10.34 14.67
N ASN A 56 7.28 -9.30 13.93
CA ASN A 56 8.20 -8.31 13.34
C ASN A 56 7.65 -6.89 13.52
N MET A 57 7.38 -6.51 14.78
CA MET A 57 6.85 -5.19 15.12
C MET A 57 7.87 -4.08 14.93
N ASP A 58 9.15 -4.36 15.17
CA ASP A 58 10.28 -3.47 14.88
C ASP A 58 10.27 -2.96 13.42
N LEU A 59 10.02 -3.84 12.43
CA LEU A 59 9.90 -3.45 11.03
C LEU A 59 8.67 -2.59 10.70
N ARG A 60 7.67 -2.55 11.59
CA ARG A 60 6.42 -1.78 11.43
C ARG A 60 6.45 -0.44 12.13
N LEU A 61 7.27 -0.33 13.17
CA LEU A 61 7.31 0.83 14.05
C LEU A 61 8.40 1.82 13.64
N ASP A 62 9.40 1.38 12.87
CA ASP A 62 10.50 2.23 12.41
C ASP A 62 10.96 1.85 11.01
N PHE A 63 10.95 2.83 10.09
CA PHE A 63 11.42 2.68 8.72
C PHE A 63 12.92 2.35 8.63
N LYS A 64 13.74 2.75 9.61
CA LYS A 64 15.18 2.47 9.63
C LYS A 64 15.50 0.97 9.61
N ASN A 65 14.57 0.15 10.11
CA ASN A 65 14.73 -1.30 10.13
C ASN A 65 14.48 -1.95 8.75
N LEU A 66 14.10 -1.18 7.73
CA LEU A 66 13.93 -1.68 6.35
C LEU A 66 15.26 -1.84 5.58
N GLY A 67 16.39 -1.44 6.18
CA GLY A 67 17.72 -1.52 5.57
C GLY A 67 18.06 -0.35 4.64
N PHE A 68 17.25 0.71 4.67
CA PHE A 68 17.47 2.00 4.01
C PHE A 68 16.78 3.11 4.80
N ASP A 69 17.08 4.37 4.50
CA ASP A 69 16.53 5.54 5.17
C ASP A 69 15.58 6.32 4.24
N PRO A 70 14.29 5.95 4.18
CA PRO A 70 13.34 6.65 3.32
C PRO A 70 13.09 8.07 3.84
N GLN A 71 12.93 9.02 2.92
CA GLN A 71 12.58 10.41 3.25
C GLN A 71 11.08 10.67 3.09
N SER A 72 10.45 10.01 2.11
CA SER A 72 9.04 10.17 1.79
C SER A 72 8.38 8.83 1.46
N VAL A 73 7.08 8.73 1.69
CA VAL A 73 6.24 7.57 1.35
C VAL A 73 5.18 8.00 0.35
N ILE A 74 5.11 7.31 -0.79
CA ILE A 74 4.00 7.43 -1.74
C ILE A 74 2.98 6.35 -1.42
N VAL A 75 1.75 6.77 -1.12
CA VAL A 75 0.62 5.87 -0.88
C VAL A 75 -0.22 5.82 -2.14
N LEU A 76 -0.61 4.61 -2.55
CA LEU A 76 -1.41 4.35 -3.74
C LEU A 76 -2.62 3.49 -3.34
N GLY A 77 -3.80 3.85 -3.82
CA GLY A 77 -5.05 3.14 -3.58
C GLY A 77 -5.80 2.89 -4.88
N ALA A 78 -6.38 1.71 -5.00
CA ALA A 78 -7.25 1.33 -6.11
C ALA A 78 -8.63 0.96 -5.57
N ILE A 79 -9.66 1.49 -6.22
CA ILE A 79 -11.06 1.19 -5.92
C ILE A 79 -11.40 -0.11 -6.64
N TYR A 80 -11.83 -1.13 -5.88
CA TYR A 80 -12.13 -2.47 -6.38
C TYR A 80 -13.63 -2.75 -6.49
N ASN A 81 -14.46 -1.71 -6.58
CA ASN A 81 -15.91 -1.87 -6.76
C ASN A 81 -16.20 -2.25 -8.22
N ASP A 82 -16.26 -3.54 -8.49
CA ASP A 82 -16.60 -4.07 -9.80
C ASP A 82 -18.14 -3.99 -10.04
N PRO A 83 -18.61 -3.26 -11.06
CA PRO A 83 -20.04 -3.17 -11.39
C PRO A 83 -20.63 -4.52 -11.82
N GLU A 84 -19.81 -5.46 -12.30
CA GLU A 84 -20.24 -6.81 -12.64
C GLU A 84 -20.30 -7.75 -11.42
N TYR A 85 -19.81 -7.30 -10.25
CA TYR A 85 -19.75 -8.12 -9.04
C TYR A 85 -21.11 -8.72 -8.68
N GLU A 86 -22.21 -7.96 -8.75
CA GLU A 86 -23.53 -8.49 -8.38
C GLU A 86 -23.99 -9.60 -9.33
N LYS A 87 -23.65 -9.50 -10.63
CA LYS A 87 -23.91 -10.56 -11.60
C LYS A 87 -23.10 -11.81 -11.27
N ILE A 88 -21.81 -11.67 -11.00
CA ILE A 88 -20.93 -12.78 -10.60
C ILE A 88 -21.45 -13.43 -9.30
N ARG A 89 -21.74 -12.61 -8.29
CA ARG A 89 -22.23 -13.03 -6.97
C ARG A 89 -23.54 -13.80 -7.06
N SER A 90 -24.48 -13.38 -7.92
CA SER A 90 -25.77 -14.06 -8.08
C SER A 90 -25.66 -15.52 -8.54
N GLY A 91 -24.54 -15.88 -9.18
CA GLY A 91 -24.24 -17.26 -9.58
C GLY A 91 -23.47 -18.07 -8.54
N MET A 92 -23.07 -17.48 -7.41
CA MET A 92 -22.24 -18.14 -6.39
C MET A 92 -23.09 -18.80 -5.30
N THR A 93 -22.71 -20.02 -4.90
CA THR A 93 -23.33 -20.75 -3.78
C THR A 93 -22.89 -20.22 -2.40
N PHE A 94 -21.71 -19.59 -2.34
CA PHE A 94 -21.10 -19.07 -1.12
C PHE A 94 -20.79 -17.58 -1.25
N GLN A 95 -20.73 -16.89 -0.12
CA GLN A 95 -20.36 -15.48 -0.09
C GLN A 95 -18.86 -15.33 0.18
N PHE A 96 -18.20 -14.54 -0.66
CA PHE A 96 -16.82 -14.13 -0.50
C PHE A 96 -16.76 -12.62 -0.34
N SER A 97 -15.84 -12.14 0.51
CA SER A 97 -15.50 -10.72 0.57
C SER A 97 -15.12 -10.20 -0.82
N LYS A 98 -15.57 -8.98 -1.18
CA LYS A 98 -15.34 -8.39 -2.51
C LYS A 98 -13.86 -8.39 -2.93
N TYR A 99 -12.94 -8.09 -2.00
CA TYR A 99 -11.49 -8.06 -2.26
C TYR A 99 -10.89 -9.44 -2.59
N ALA A 100 -11.60 -10.52 -2.29
CA ALA A 100 -11.15 -11.90 -2.51
C ALA A 100 -11.76 -12.53 -3.78
N VAL A 101 -12.54 -11.75 -4.54
CA VAL A 101 -13.14 -12.22 -5.79
C VAL A 101 -12.26 -11.81 -6.98
N GLY A 102 -12.06 -12.75 -7.91
CA GLY A 102 -11.25 -12.53 -9.11
C GLY A 102 -9.78 -12.82 -8.87
N GLU A 103 -8.92 -12.01 -9.48
CA GLU A 103 -7.46 -12.15 -9.39
C GLU A 103 -6.94 -11.63 -8.03
N ASP A 104 -5.94 -12.29 -7.46
CA ASP A 104 -5.26 -11.84 -6.25
C ASP A 104 -4.78 -10.38 -6.38
N TYR A 105 -5.35 -9.50 -5.55
CA TYR A 105 -5.07 -8.08 -5.58
C TYR A 105 -3.58 -7.77 -5.40
N HIS A 106 -2.83 -8.61 -4.68
CA HIS A 106 -1.39 -8.40 -4.53
C HIS A 106 -0.66 -8.49 -5.87
N ARG A 107 -1.13 -9.33 -6.80
CA ARG A 107 -0.56 -9.47 -8.14
C ARG A 107 -0.96 -8.31 -9.03
N VAL A 108 -2.23 -7.92 -8.98
CA VAL A 108 -2.79 -6.80 -9.75
C VAL A 108 -2.10 -5.49 -9.38
N LEU A 109 -2.08 -5.13 -8.08
CA LEU A 109 -1.49 -3.86 -7.62
C LEU A 109 0.02 -3.81 -7.88
N ARG A 110 0.75 -4.93 -7.72
CA ARG A 110 2.17 -4.98 -8.11
C ARG A 110 2.38 -4.78 -9.60
N LYS A 111 1.51 -5.33 -10.45
CA LYS A 111 1.57 -5.11 -11.90
C LYS A 111 1.30 -3.65 -12.24
N HIS A 112 0.30 -3.03 -11.61
CA HIS A 112 -0.05 -1.62 -11.76
C HIS A 112 1.10 -0.70 -11.29
N ALA A 113 1.79 -1.02 -10.19
CA ALA A 113 2.89 -0.20 -9.70
C ALA A 113 4.15 -0.21 -10.59
N LYS A 114 4.35 -1.24 -11.44
CA LYS A 114 5.61 -1.42 -12.21
C LYS A 114 6.00 -0.22 -13.09
N PRO A 115 5.11 0.37 -13.91
CA PRO A 115 5.47 1.52 -14.75
C PRO A 115 5.88 2.73 -13.92
N LEU A 116 5.14 3.00 -12.83
CA LEU A 116 5.44 4.08 -11.90
C LEU A 116 6.80 3.91 -11.23
N ILE A 117 7.10 2.72 -10.69
CA ILE A 117 8.40 2.40 -10.08
C ILE A 117 9.53 2.66 -11.08
N LYS A 118 9.40 2.18 -12.32
CA LYS A 118 10.42 2.37 -13.36
C LYS A 118 10.63 3.85 -13.69
N ALA A 119 9.55 4.63 -13.78
CA ALA A 119 9.64 6.04 -14.09
C ALA A 119 10.27 6.83 -12.94
N LEU A 120 9.88 6.53 -11.70
CA LEU A 120 10.47 7.10 -10.49
C LEU A 120 11.97 6.76 -10.38
N GLN A 121 12.38 5.50 -10.60
CA GLN A 121 13.80 5.10 -10.58
C GLN A 121 14.64 5.82 -11.64
N LYS A 122 14.06 6.09 -12.81
CA LYS A 122 14.75 6.78 -13.91
C LYS A 122 14.95 8.27 -13.62
N ASN A 123 13.92 8.92 -13.11
CA ASN A 123 13.88 10.38 -12.93
C ASN A 123 14.39 10.81 -11.56
N ILE A 124 14.31 9.94 -10.57
CA ILE A 124 14.65 10.20 -9.17
C ILE A 124 15.57 9.08 -8.70
N ARG A 125 16.85 9.40 -8.41
CA ARG A 125 17.86 8.43 -7.94
C ARG A 125 17.56 7.96 -6.51
N ILE A 126 16.50 7.18 -6.33
CA ILE A 126 15.97 6.75 -5.03
C ILE A 126 15.77 5.23 -5.01
N ILE A 127 16.00 4.62 -3.85
CA ILE A 127 15.63 3.23 -3.56
C ILE A 127 14.12 3.16 -3.35
N ILE A 128 13.43 2.43 -4.22
CA ILE A 128 11.97 2.27 -4.14
C ILE A 128 11.65 0.90 -3.56
N PHE A 129 10.91 0.90 -2.45
CA PHE A 129 10.36 -0.30 -1.84
C PHE A 129 8.84 -0.28 -1.98
N VAL A 130 8.27 -1.34 -2.54
CA VAL A 130 6.82 -1.49 -2.70
C VAL A 130 6.34 -2.66 -1.86
N LYS A 131 5.39 -2.36 -0.98
CA LYS A 131 4.64 -3.34 -0.21
C LYS A 131 3.17 -3.23 -0.60
N VAL A 132 2.58 -4.37 -0.91
CA VAL A 132 1.14 -4.55 -1.15
C VAL A 132 0.62 -5.47 -0.07
#